data_AF-A0A4Z0N765-F1
#
_entry.id   AF-A0A4Z0N765-F1
#
_cell.length_a   1.000
_cell.length_b   1.000
_cell.length_c   1.000
_cell.angle_alpha   90.00
_cell.angle_beta   90.00
_cell.angle_gamma   90.00
#
_symmetry.space_group_name_H-M   'P 1'
#
loop_
_entity.id
_entity.type
_entity.pdbx_description
1 polymer ?
#
loop_
_entity_poly.entity_id
_entity_poly.type
_entity_poly.pdbx_seq_one_letter_code
_entity_poly.pdbx_strand_id
1 'polypeptide(L)' 'MTATITKRAAGLFAGTIAAGALALGLSFAPTASAADGCGIGYHLENGTCIVNIPGPGAHFISPNCWINDNGDERCYAP' A
#
# COMPACT_ATOMS: atom_id res chain seq x y z
N MET A 1 17.47 -21.77 -40.05
CA MET A 1 17.16 -20.32 -40.09
C MET A 1 17.61 -19.73 -38.75
N THR A 2 18.71 -18.98 -38.75
CA THR A 2 19.31 -18.46 -37.50
C THR A 2 18.80 -17.04 -37.28
N ALA A 3 17.89 -16.85 -36.33
CA ALA A 3 17.33 -15.54 -36.02
C ALA A 3 18.40 -14.65 -35.38
N THR A 4 18.89 -13.67 -36.13
CA THR A 4 19.78 -12.62 -35.63
C THR A 4 18.95 -11.59 -34.88
N ILE A 5 18.79 -11.80 -33.57
CA ILE A 5 18.16 -10.82 -32.68
C ILE A 5 19.07 -9.59 -32.65
N THR A 6 18.61 -8.52 -33.29
CA THR A 6 19.33 -7.25 -33.39
C THR A 6 19.41 -6.59 -32.01
N LYS A 7 20.53 -5.93 -31.69
CA LYS A 7 20.76 -5.25 -30.39
C LYS A 7 19.62 -4.32 -29.95
N ARG A 8 18.88 -3.74 -30.92
CA ARG A 8 17.70 -2.91 -30.67
C ARG A 8 16.53 -3.69 -30.07
N ALA A 9 16.29 -4.92 -30.55
CA ALA A 9 15.27 -5.80 -29.99
C ALA A 9 15.62 -6.19 -28.55
N ALA A 10 16.88 -6.52 -28.28
CA ALA A 10 17.34 -6.81 -26.91
C ALA A 10 17.14 -5.62 -25.95
N GLY A 11 17.36 -4.38 -26.41
CA GLY A 11 17.09 -3.17 -25.62
C GLY A 11 15.60 -2.97 -25.32
N LEU A 12 14.72 -3.28 -26.27
CA LEU A 12 13.27 -3.21 -26.07
C LEU A 12 12.78 -4.26 -25.06
N PHE A 13 13.30 -5.50 -25.14
CA PHE A 13 12.97 -6.55 -24.17
C PHE A 13 13.50 -6.25 -22.76
N ALA A 14 14.69 -5.69 -22.63
CA ALA A 14 15.20 -5.27 -21.32
C ALA A 14 14.37 -4.12 -20.72
N GLY A 15 13.91 -3.18 -21.55
CA GLY A 15 13.06 -2.06 -21.11
C GLY A 15 11.69 -2.51 -20.60
N THR A 16 11.05 -3.47 -21.26
CA THR A 16 9.73 -3.97 -20.83
C THR A 16 9.80 -4.76 -19.53
N ILE A 17 10.88 -5.53 -19.31
CA ILE A 17 11.09 -6.27 -18.05
C ILE A 17 11.32 -5.29 -16.88
N ALA A 18 12.15 -4.26 -17.08
CA ALA A 18 12.41 -3.26 -16.05
C ALA A 18 11.14 -2.47 -15.68
N ALA A 19 10.33 -2.07 -16.67
CA ALA A 19 9.04 -1.40 -16.42
C ALA A 19 8.03 -2.31 -15.71
N GLY A 20 7.96 -3.59 -16.10
CA GLY A 20 7.11 -4.58 -15.45
C GLY A 20 7.48 -4.84 -14.00
N ALA A 21 8.78 -4.94 -13.69
CA ALA A 21 9.27 -5.08 -12.33
C ALA A 21 8.95 -3.87 -11.44
N LEU A 22 9.02 -2.65 -11.99
CA LEU A 22 8.64 -1.43 -11.27
C LEU A 22 7.13 -1.38 -10.98
N ALA A 23 6.30 -1.79 -11.93
CA ALA A 23 4.83 -1.82 -11.77
C ALA A 23 4.40 -2.84 -10.70
N LEU A 24 5.00 -4.03 -10.69
CA LEU A 24 4.78 -5.02 -9.63
C LEU A 24 5.33 -4.53 -8.28
N GLY A 25 6.40 -3.75 -8.31
CA GLY A 25 6.99 -3.00 -7.20
C GLY A 25 6.00 -2.10 -6.45
N LEU A 26 5.24 -1.32 -7.21
CA LEU A 26 4.32 -0.33 -6.67
C LEU A 26 3.01 -0.96 -6.14
N SER A 27 2.65 -2.17 -6.59
CA SER A 27 1.42 -2.84 -6.15
C SER A 27 1.49 -3.46 -4.74
N PHE A 28 2.68 -3.64 -4.16
CA PHE A 28 2.82 -4.12 -2.77
C PHE A 28 3.10 -3.02 -1.76
N ALA A 29 3.38 -1.79 -2.23
CA ALA A 29 3.43 -0.66 -1.31
C ALA A 29 2.03 -0.56 -0.70
N PRO A 30 1.88 -0.59 0.64
CA PRO A 30 0.63 -0.21 1.24
C PRO A 30 0.34 1.18 0.68
N THR A 31 -0.69 1.28 -0.15
CA THR A 31 -1.37 2.56 -0.35
C THR A 31 -1.99 2.83 1.01
N ALA A 32 -1.18 3.30 1.96
CA ALA A 32 -1.63 4.08 3.07
C ALA A 32 -2.23 5.31 2.38
N SER A 33 -3.49 5.15 1.96
CA SER A 33 -4.36 6.21 1.51
C SER A 33 -4.07 7.32 2.49
N ALA A 34 -3.50 8.40 1.97
CA ALA A 34 -3.26 9.59 2.76
C ALA A 34 -4.60 9.88 3.42
N ALA A 35 -4.68 9.59 4.72
CA ALA A 35 -5.74 10.03 5.61
C ALA A 35 -6.07 11.45 5.15
N ASP A 36 -7.27 11.73 4.69
CA ASP A 36 -7.60 12.82 3.76
C ASP A 36 -7.16 14.22 4.27
N GLY A 37 -5.85 14.50 4.27
CA GLY A 37 -5.20 15.53 5.08
C GLY A 37 -5.04 15.26 6.59
N CYS A 38 -5.49 14.12 7.14
CA CYS A 38 -5.62 13.87 8.59
C CYS A 38 -4.42 13.18 9.29
N GLY A 39 -3.42 12.71 8.54
CA GLY A 39 -2.25 12.01 9.10
C GLY A 39 -2.47 10.53 9.41
N ILE A 40 -1.38 9.79 9.64
CA ILE A 40 -1.39 8.33 9.79
C ILE A 40 -2.30 7.92 10.97
N GLY A 41 -3.20 6.98 10.71
CA GLY A 41 -4.13 6.46 11.72
C GLY A 41 -5.43 7.21 11.89
N TYR A 42 -5.66 8.23 11.08
CA TYR A 42 -6.89 9.00 11.06
C TYR A 42 -7.57 8.92 9.68
N HIS A 43 -8.83 9.30 9.61
CA HIS A 43 -9.54 9.53 8.36
C HIS A 43 -10.48 10.72 8.53
N LEU A 44 -10.86 11.36 7.42
CA LEU A 44 -11.74 12.51 7.46
C LEU A 44 -13.20 12.05 7.49
N GLU A 45 -13.91 12.35 8.57
CA GLU A 45 -15.35 12.16 8.71
C GLU A 45 -15.99 13.52 8.98
N ASN A 46 -16.94 13.94 8.13
CA ASN A 46 -17.65 15.22 8.30
C ASN A 46 -16.73 16.45 8.49
N GLY A 47 -15.56 16.45 7.84
CA GLY A 47 -14.58 17.53 7.96
C GLY A 47 -13.73 17.49 9.23
N THR A 48 -13.85 16.44 10.04
CA THR A 48 -13.05 16.21 11.25
C THR A 48 -12.18 14.98 11.08
N CYS A 49 -10.93 15.08 11.54
CA CYS A 49 -10.02 13.94 11.55
C CYS A 49 -10.32 13.04 12.73
N ILE A 50 -10.87 11.87 12.46
CA ILE A 50 -11.22 10.88 13.48
C ILE A 50 -10.30 9.67 13.39
N VAL A 51 -10.04 9.05 14.54
CA VAL A 51 -9.21 7.85 14.60
C VAL A 51 -9.85 6.77 13.74
N ASN A 52 -9.03 6.15 12.91
CA ASN A 52 -9.48 5.06 12.09
C ASN A 52 -9.45 3.79 12.96
N ILE A 53 -10.60 3.20 13.27
CA ILE A 53 -10.69 2.07 14.19
C ILE A 53 -11.14 0.83 13.38
N PRO A 54 -10.62 -0.39 13.63
CA PRO A 54 -10.95 -1.60 12.87
C PRO A 54 -12.41 -2.11 12.99
N GLY A 55 -13.39 -1.28 13.33
CA GLY A 55 -14.80 -1.68 13.45
C GLY A 55 -15.27 -1.86 14.89
N PRO A 56 -16.43 -2.50 15.12
CA PRO A 56 -17.04 -2.64 16.44
C PRO A 56 -16.17 -3.43 17.44
N GLY A 57 -16.26 -3.08 18.72
CA GLY A 57 -15.51 -3.76 19.79
C GLY A 57 -14.00 -3.53 19.77
N ALA A 58 -13.53 -2.65 18.89
CA ALA A 58 -12.11 -2.40 18.77
C ALA A 58 -11.50 -1.78 20.03
N HIS A 59 -10.38 -2.35 20.46
CA HIS A 59 -9.63 -1.95 21.63
C HIS A 59 -8.12 -1.97 21.36
N PHE A 60 -7.36 -1.24 22.18
CA PHE A 60 -5.91 -1.20 22.08
C PHE A 60 -5.27 -2.51 22.52
N ILE A 61 -4.34 -3.00 21.71
CA ILE A 61 -3.47 -4.16 22.04
C ILE A 61 -2.01 -3.74 22.26
N SER A 62 -1.59 -2.65 21.64
CA SER A 62 -0.26 -2.07 21.78
C SER A 62 -0.32 -0.59 21.38
N PRO A 63 0.75 0.20 21.61
CA PRO A 63 0.78 1.60 21.18
C PRO A 63 0.50 1.72 19.69
N ASN A 64 -0.52 2.51 19.34
CA ASN A 64 -0.99 2.73 17.98
C ASN A 64 -1.57 1.50 17.25
N CYS A 65 -1.84 0.40 17.95
CA CYS A 65 -2.46 -0.80 17.37
C CYS A 65 -3.79 -1.14 18.04
N TRP A 66 -4.77 -1.47 17.21
CA TRP A 66 -6.12 -1.85 17.59
C TRP A 66 -6.47 -3.23 17.05
N ILE A 67 -7.27 -4.00 17.80
CA ILE A 67 -7.91 -5.23 17.33
C ILE A 67 -9.41 -5.15 17.59
N ASN A 68 -10.24 -5.68 16.69
CA ASN A 68 -11.70 -5.77 16.86
C ASN A 68 -12.13 -7.19 17.33
N ASP A 69 -13.44 -7.37 17.55
CA ASP A 69 -14.01 -8.67 17.95
C ASP A 69 -13.85 -9.77 16.88
N ASN A 70 -13.63 -9.38 15.62
CA ASN A 70 -13.41 -10.29 14.50
C ASN A 70 -11.93 -10.70 14.35
N GLY A 71 -11.02 -10.11 15.14
CA GLY A 71 -9.58 -10.32 15.04
C GLY A 71 -8.88 -9.48 13.96
N ASP A 72 -9.55 -8.49 13.37
CA ASP A 72 -8.92 -7.57 12.44
C ASP A 72 -8.00 -6.60 13.19
N GLU A 73 -6.70 -6.73 12.96
CA GLU A 73 -5.68 -5.87 13.55
C GLU A 73 -5.36 -4.68 12.62
N ARG A 74 -5.27 -3.49 13.21
CA ARG A 74 -4.78 -2.28 12.52
C ARG A 74 -3.80 -1.51 13.39
N CYS A 75 -2.58 -1.41 12.88
CA CYS A 75 -1.48 -0.67 13.48
C CYS A 75 -1.14 0.59 12.67
N TYR A 76 -0.84 1.68 13.38
CA TYR A 76 -0.37 2.93 12.82
C TYR A 76 1.10 3.12 13.17
N ALA A 77 1.92 3.34 12.15
CA ALA A 77 3.33 3.66 12.36
C ALA A 77 3.45 5.02 13.10
N PRO A 78 4.41 5.16 14.03
CA PRO A 78 4.70 6.43 14.71
C PRO A 78 5.28 7.48 13.77
#